data_AF-A0A498FGQ9-F1
#
_entry.id   AF-A0A498FGQ9-F1
#
_cell.length_a   1.000
_cell.length_b   1.000
_cell.length_c   1.000
_cell.angle_alpha   90.00
_cell.angle_beta   90.00
_cell.angle_gamma   90.00
#
_symmetry.space_group_name_H-M   'P 1'
#
loop_
_entity.id
_entity.type
_entity.pdbx_description
1 polymer ?
#
loop_
_entity_poly.entity_id
_entity_poly.type
_entity_poly.pdbx_seq_one_letter_code
_entity_poly.pdbx_strand_id
1 'polypeptide(L)'
;MRYGHPIEDIESYLNDDLELFRTTSDNDLVHVWGTSVDGTWRNVERNDIALVYHDGAFVARGQVLQLRHDPDLAEYLWRENVEHGRWNEESPWEYMTFLTDVEEVDVDIEEFNELVGYDETYRPQGFTRVADKRLNQLSGEESVETAIADLTDAGERVHPVDDEDDEPAPDLADQLQAASTDGNAHEEFEKLVAKAFSRLGCAADWIEGGGDTDVEIRSPEHVVVEVKARGNGRVNSLEVTNVDKHRRQRGADHAIVVAPGFAPKVIDNAETTELTTIAVDDLVELLNRRDEYAVPPEEILALLTRSGAFQDDRLDLLNEYI
;
A
#
# COMPACT_ATOMS: atom_id res chain seq x y z
N MET A 1 15.54 6.35 -14.36
CA MET A 1 14.28 6.51 -13.62
C MET A 1 13.04 6.42 -14.52
N ARG A 2 12.76 7.35 -15.46
CA ARG A 2 11.52 7.31 -16.28
C ARG A 2 11.29 6.01 -17.07
N TYR A 3 12.34 5.43 -17.64
CA TYR A 3 12.21 4.24 -18.50
C TYR A 3 12.44 2.89 -17.80
N GLY A 4 12.79 2.90 -16.52
CA GLY A 4 13.20 1.69 -15.80
C GLY A 4 14.48 1.04 -16.35
N HIS A 5 14.89 -0.06 -15.71
CA HIS A 5 15.99 -0.94 -16.12
C HIS A 5 15.44 -2.36 -16.21
N PRO A 6 15.68 -3.12 -17.31
CA PRO A 6 15.24 -4.50 -17.40
C PRO A 6 15.80 -5.35 -16.25
N ILE A 7 14.96 -6.16 -15.61
CA ILE A 7 15.39 -7.06 -14.53
C ILE A 7 16.52 -7.97 -15.00
N GLU A 8 16.44 -8.48 -16.22
CA GLU A 8 17.46 -9.36 -16.80
C GLU A 8 18.87 -8.73 -16.84
N ASP A 9 18.96 -7.41 -16.99
CA ASP A 9 20.24 -6.70 -17.05
C ASP A 9 20.90 -6.54 -15.67
N ILE A 10 20.11 -6.62 -14.59
CA ILE A 10 20.58 -6.40 -13.22
C ILE A 10 20.33 -7.58 -12.28
N GLU A 11 19.81 -8.70 -12.79
CA GLU A 11 19.38 -9.87 -12.02
C GLU A 11 20.47 -10.36 -11.05
N SER A 12 21.73 -10.37 -11.49
CA SER A 12 22.86 -10.80 -10.66
C SER A 12 23.09 -9.96 -9.39
N TYR A 13 22.58 -8.73 -9.37
CA TYR A 13 22.61 -7.80 -8.23
C TYR A 13 21.33 -7.85 -7.39
N LEU A 14 20.31 -8.59 -7.81
CA LEU A 14 19.01 -8.65 -7.14
C LEU A 14 18.78 -9.95 -6.38
N ASN A 15 19.77 -10.84 -6.22
CA ASN A 15 19.56 -12.23 -5.78
C ASN A 15 18.59 -12.42 -4.61
N ASP A 16 18.73 -11.64 -3.53
CA ASP A 16 17.88 -11.77 -2.33
C ASP A 16 16.48 -11.12 -2.52
N ASP A 17 16.35 -10.19 -3.46
CA ASP A 17 15.15 -9.37 -3.71
C ASP A 17 14.49 -9.67 -5.07
N LEU A 18 15.00 -10.66 -5.81
CA LEU A 18 14.61 -10.89 -7.21
C LEU A 18 13.13 -11.23 -7.34
N GLU A 19 12.60 -12.01 -6.39
CA GLU A 19 11.18 -12.33 -6.33
C GLU A 19 10.32 -11.09 -6.07
N LEU A 20 10.76 -10.20 -5.18
CA LEU A 20 10.09 -8.93 -4.92
C LEU A 20 9.99 -8.14 -6.22
N PHE A 21 11.12 -7.86 -6.87
CA PHE A 21 11.13 -7.07 -8.09
C PHE A 21 10.33 -7.71 -9.23
N ARG A 22 10.43 -9.02 -9.46
CA ARG A 22 9.63 -9.70 -10.48
C ARG A 22 8.13 -9.65 -10.21
N THR A 23 7.72 -9.66 -8.95
CA THR A 23 6.30 -9.59 -8.59
C THR A 23 5.75 -8.17 -8.77
N THR A 24 6.53 -7.17 -8.37
CA THR A 24 6.06 -5.78 -8.28
C THR A 24 6.37 -4.93 -9.51
N SER A 25 7.28 -5.37 -10.38
CA SER A 25 7.62 -4.65 -11.60
C SER A 25 6.53 -4.75 -12.66
N ASP A 26 6.27 -3.66 -13.35
CA ASP A 26 5.51 -3.70 -14.59
C ASP A 26 6.45 -3.92 -15.78
N ASN A 27 6.12 -4.89 -16.63
CA ASN A 27 6.91 -5.26 -17.81
C ASN A 27 8.37 -5.67 -17.51
N ASP A 28 8.62 -6.26 -16.34
CA ASP A 28 9.97 -6.65 -15.89
C ASP A 28 10.97 -5.47 -15.85
N LEU A 29 10.48 -4.26 -15.56
CA LEU A 29 11.28 -3.05 -15.41
C LEU A 29 11.41 -2.64 -13.94
N VAL A 30 12.65 -2.39 -13.52
CA VAL A 30 12.98 -1.84 -12.20
C VAL A 30 13.27 -0.35 -12.32
N HIS A 31 12.50 0.45 -11.59
CA HIS A 31 12.75 1.88 -11.49
C HIS A 31 13.64 2.14 -10.29
N VAL A 32 14.81 2.74 -10.53
CA VAL A 32 15.78 3.00 -9.46
C VAL A 32 16.41 4.38 -9.60
N TRP A 33 16.70 5.00 -8.46
CA TRP A 33 17.46 6.23 -8.32
C TRP A 33 18.60 6.06 -7.31
N GLY A 34 19.80 6.53 -7.66
CA GLY A 34 20.94 6.54 -6.75
C GLY A 34 21.19 7.94 -6.19
N THR A 35 21.61 8.01 -4.92
CA THR A 35 22.12 9.24 -4.30
C THR A 35 23.45 8.97 -3.61
N SER A 36 24.25 10.02 -3.41
CA SER A 36 25.46 10.00 -2.57
C SER A 36 25.22 10.64 -1.19
N VAL A 37 24.01 11.16 -0.96
CA VAL A 37 23.63 11.88 0.26
C VAL A 37 22.96 10.93 1.25
N ASP A 38 23.81 10.13 1.90
CA ASP A 38 23.45 9.17 2.96
C ASP A 38 22.51 9.75 4.03
N GLY A 39 22.83 10.94 4.54
CA GLY A 39 22.08 11.57 5.62
C GLY A 39 20.60 11.79 5.29
N THR A 40 20.28 12.29 4.10
CA THR A 40 18.89 12.47 3.65
C THR A 40 18.24 11.12 3.34
N TRP A 41 18.99 10.23 2.69
CA TRP A 41 18.51 8.90 2.27
C TRP A 41 18.09 8.02 3.45
N ARG A 42 18.78 8.08 4.60
CA ARG A 42 18.39 7.37 5.83
C ARG A 42 17.05 7.78 6.42
N ASN A 43 16.46 8.88 5.96
CA ASN A 43 15.13 9.33 6.41
C ASN A 43 14.02 8.96 5.42
N VAL A 44 14.35 8.17 4.39
CA VAL A 44 13.38 7.63 3.45
C VAL A 44 12.93 6.29 4.01
N GLU A 45 11.64 6.03 3.93
CA GLU A 45 11.03 4.77 4.33
C GLU A 45 10.32 4.11 3.16
N ARG A 46 9.99 2.83 3.31
CA ARG A 46 9.14 2.14 2.34
C ARG A 46 7.78 2.85 2.28
N ASN A 47 7.15 2.85 1.11
CA ASN A 47 5.89 3.54 0.79
C ASN A 47 5.95 5.07 0.75
N ASP A 48 7.10 5.70 1.03
CA ASP A 48 7.27 7.14 0.78
C ASP A 48 6.96 7.47 -0.69
N ILE A 49 6.33 8.62 -0.92
CA ILE A 49 6.08 9.14 -2.27
C ILE A 49 7.32 9.87 -2.77
N ALA A 50 7.86 9.41 -3.91
CA ALA A 50 8.95 10.03 -4.62
C ALA A 50 8.43 10.84 -5.82
N LEU A 51 8.81 12.12 -5.90
CA LEU A 51 8.51 12.99 -7.03
C LEU A 51 9.79 13.32 -7.82
N VAL A 52 9.72 13.20 -9.15
CA VAL A 52 10.84 13.46 -10.05
C VAL A 52 10.69 14.85 -10.67
N TYR A 53 11.58 15.76 -10.28
CA TYR A 53 11.60 17.13 -10.79
C TYR A 53 12.48 17.27 -12.05
N HIS A 54 11.95 17.89 -13.09
CA HIS A 54 12.68 18.25 -14.30
C HIS A 54 12.17 19.56 -14.92
N ASP A 55 13.08 20.48 -15.20
CA ASP A 55 12.84 21.71 -15.98
C ASP A 55 11.60 22.54 -15.56
N GLY A 56 11.38 22.71 -14.25
CA GLY A 56 10.31 23.55 -13.72
C GLY A 56 9.05 22.79 -13.31
N ALA A 57 8.94 21.50 -13.63
CA ALA A 57 7.79 20.68 -13.27
C ALA A 57 8.21 19.37 -12.60
N PHE A 58 7.31 18.76 -11.85
CA PHE A 58 7.39 17.34 -11.52
C PHE A 58 6.81 16.55 -12.69
N VAL A 59 7.61 15.61 -13.20
CA VAL A 59 7.33 14.87 -14.45
C VAL A 59 7.01 13.39 -14.22
N ALA A 60 7.27 12.88 -13.01
CA ALA A 60 6.89 11.54 -12.61
C ALA A 60 6.70 11.47 -11.09
N ARG A 61 5.82 10.56 -10.66
CA ARG A 61 5.69 10.11 -9.27
C ARG A 61 6.00 8.61 -9.18
N GLY A 62 6.28 8.11 -7.99
CA GLY A 62 6.30 6.68 -7.68
C GLY A 62 6.40 6.46 -6.18
N GLN A 63 6.21 5.22 -5.74
CA GLN A 63 6.29 4.84 -4.33
C GLN A 63 7.60 4.10 -4.05
N VAL A 64 8.21 4.35 -2.90
CA VAL A 64 9.44 3.67 -2.49
C VAL A 64 9.14 2.21 -2.15
N LEU A 65 9.62 1.31 -3.01
CA LEU A 65 9.47 -0.13 -2.85
C LEU A 65 10.55 -0.71 -1.94
N GLN A 66 11.80 -0.30 -2.15
CA GLN A 66 12.94 -0.83 -1.40
C GLN A 66 14.10 0.17 -1.38
N LEU A 67 14.87 0.13 -0.30
CA LEU A 67 16.07 0.92 -0.08
C LEU A 67 17.26 -0.03 0.09
N ARG A 68 18.35 0.21 -0.63
CA ARG A 68 19.58 -0.58 -0.51
C ARG A 68 20.82 0.28 -0.64
N HIS A 69 21.81 0.05 0.21
CA HIS A 69 23.17 0.51 -0.04
C HIS A 69 23.87 -0.54 -0.91
N ASP A 70 24.17 -0.17 -2.16
CA ASP A 70 24.69 -1.11 -3.15
C ASP A 70 25.72 -0.45 -4.09
N PRO A 71 27.00 -0.43 -3.66
CA PRO A 71 28.08 0.13 -4.47
C PRO A 71 28.29 -0.60 -5.81
N ASP A 72 28.12 -1.92 -5.83
CA ASP A 72 28.39 -2.75 -7.01
C ASP A 72 27.34 -2.49 -8.11
N LEU A 73 26.06 -2.47 -7.73
CA LEU A 73 24.99 -2.11 -8.66
C LEU A 73 25.10 -0.66 -9.13
N ALA A 74 25.47 0.27 -8.24
CA ALA A 74 25.67 1.67 -8.58
C ALA A 74 26.81 1.87 -9.59
N GLU A 75 27.92 1.14 -9.44
CA GLU A 75 29.01 1.16 -10.41
C GLU A 75 28.51 0.68 -11.78
N TYR A 76 27.83 -0.47 -11.83
CA TYR A 76 27.26 -1.00 -13.08
C TYR A 76 26.28 -0.01 -13.73
N LEU A 77 25.31 0.51 -12.99
CA LEU A 77 24.27 1.38 -13.53
C LEU A 77 24.80 2.75 -13.96
N TRP A 78 25.70 3.36 -13.18
CA TRP A 78 26.05 4.77 -13.34
C TRP A 78 27.42 5.00 -13.97
N ARG A 79 28.40 4.14 -13.71
CA ARG A 79 29.76 4.30 -14.26
C ARG A 79 29.86 3.71 -15.66
N GLU A 80 29.32 2.51 -15.85
CA GLU A 80 29.45 1.76 -17.10
C GLU A 80 28.40 2.20 -18.15
N ASN A 81 27.22 2.62 -17.70
CA ASN A 81 26.05 2.83 -18.56
C ASN A 81 25.56 4.29 -18.66
N VAL A 82 26.15 5.27 -17.94
CA VAL A 82 25.83 6.71 -18.07
C VAL A 82 27.03 7.47 -18.63
N GLU A 83 26.78 8.58 -19.34
CA GLU A 83 27.83 9.47 -19.84
C GLU A 83 28.88 9.77 -18.74
N HIS A 84 30.12 9.36 -18.99
CA HIS A 84 31.24 9.30 -18.04
C HIS A 84 31.56 10.61 -17.29
N GLY A 85 30.97 11.74 -17.64
CA GLY A 85 31.19 13.03 -17.02
C GLY A 85 30.43 13.27 -15.71
N ARG A 86 29.45 12.43 -15.35
CA ARG A 86 28.67 12.61 -14.10
C ARG A 86 29.05 11.68 -12.95
N TRP A 87 29.79 10.60 -13.22
CA TRP A 87 30.26 9.69 -12.19
C TRP A 87 31.40 10.31 -11.37
N ASN A 88 31.36 10.13 -10.05
CA ASN A 88 32.42 10.55 -9.14
C ASN A 88 32.77 9.39 -8.19
N GLU A 89 34.00 8.87 -8.29
CA GLU A 89 34.50 7.80 -7.42
C GLU A 89 34.56 8.21 -5.93
N GLU A 90 34.68 9.50 -5.63
CA GLU A 90 34.68 10.02 -4.25
C GLU A 90 33.26 10.22 -3.69
N SER A 91 32.24 10.16 -4.54
CA SER A 91 30.83 10.37 -4.17
C SER A 91 29.91 9.55 -5.08
N PRO A 92 30.02 8.21 -5.06
CA PRO A 92 29.21 7.34 -5.88
C PRO A 92 27.74 7.43 -5.45
N TRP A 93 26.83 7.28 -6.41
CA TRP A 93 25.38 7.24 -6.14
C TRP A 93 24.95 5.83 -5.69
N GLU A 94 25.56 5.36 -4.61
CA GLU A 94 25.47 4.00 -4.07
C GLU A 94 24.29 3.77 -3.12
N TYR A 95 23.61 4.84 -2.70
CA TYR A 95 22.38 4.73 -1.90
C TYR A 95 21.19 4.66 -2.85
N MET A 96 20.70 3.44 -3.07
CA MET A 96 19.70 3.10 -4.06
C MET A 96 18.30 3.19 -3.48
N THR A 97 17.41 3.85 -4.21
CA THR A 97 15.98 3.95 -3.94
C THR A 97 15.24 3.33 -5.11
N PHE A 98 14.62 2.17 -4.87
CA PHE A 98 13.82 1.46 -5.86
C PHE A 98 12.37 1.89 -5.74
N LEU A 99 11.73 2.14 -6.88
CA LEU A 99 10.34 2.59 -6.95
C LEU A 99 9.44 1.56 -7.62
N THR A 100 8.18 1.59 -7.21
CA THR A 100 7.05 0.94 -7.88
C THR A 100 5.97 1.98 -8.21
N ASP A 101 4.95 1.56 -8.96
CA ASP A 101 3.81 2.40 -9.38
C ASP A 101 4.26 3.76 -9.93
N VAL A 102 5.20 3.70 -10.88
CA VAL A 102 5.79 4.90 -11.47
C VAL A 102 4.87 5.44 -12.57
N GLU A 103 4.33 6.62 -12.34
CA GLU A 103 3.36 7.28 -13.22
C GLU A 103 3.92 8.61 -13.74
N GLU A 104 3.57 8.94 -14.98
CA GLU A 104 3.88 10.26 -15.54
C GLU A 104 2.90 11.29 -14.99
N VAL A 105 3.42 12.43 -14.55
CA VAL A 105 2.64 13.55 -14.03
C VAL A 105 3.13 14.84 -14.67
N ASP A 106 2.34 15.90 -14.59
CA ASP A 106 2.71 17.23 -15.08
C ASP A 106 2.22 18.26 -14.06
N VAL A 107 3.05 18.48 -13.04
CA VAL A 107 2.74 19.40 -11.92
C VAL A 107 3.74 20.53 -11.92
N ASP A 108 3.25 21.76 -12.02
CA ASP A 108 4.10 22.93 -11.95
C ASP A 108 4.72 23.05 -10.54
N ILE A 109 6.01 23.40 -10.47
CA ILE A 109 6.70 23.57 -9.19
C ILE A 109 6.04 24.63 -8.30
N GLU A 110 5.34 25.60 -8.91
CA GLU A 110 4.62 26.65 -8.18
C GLU A 110 3.43 26.07 -7.41
N GLU A 111 2.66 25.16 -8.02
CA GLU A 111 1.53 24.48 -7.39
C GLU A 111 1.99 23.60 -6.22
N PHE A 112 3.07 22.83 -6.44
CA PHE A 112 3.67 22.07 -5.35
C PHE A 112 4.17 22.98 -4.23
N ASN A 113 4.89 24.06 -4.56
CA ASN A 113 5.41 24.98 -3.56
C ASN A 113 4.29 25.61 -2.74
N GLU A 114 3.16 25.95 -3.35
CA GLU A 114 1.97 26.44 -2.66
C GLU A 114 1.44 25.39 -1.69
N LEU A 115 1.23 24.15 -2.15
CA LEU A 115 0.72 23.05 -1.34
C LEU A 115 1.57 22.80 -0.09
N VAL A 116 2.88 22.55 -0.25
CA VAL A 116 3.78 22.27 0.89
C VAL A 116 4.32 23.54 1.60
N GLY A 117 3.90 24.72 1.15
CA GLY A 117 4.26 26.03 1.71
C GLY A 117 5.72 26.47 1.49
N TYR A 118 6.40 25.96 0.46
CA TYR A 118 7.72 26.46 0.07
C TYR A 118 7.66 27.90 -0.46
N ASP A 119 8.83 28.55 -0.49
CA ASP A 119 8.96 29.83 -1.19
C ASP A 119 8.80 29.61 -2.71
N GLU A 120 8.12 30.52 -3.42
CA GLU A 120 7.87 30.40 -4.86
C GLU A 120 9.16 30.22 -5.69
N THR A 121 10.29 30.72 -5.20
CA THR A 121 11.61 30.61 -5.86
C THR A 121 12.34 29.30 -5.53
N TYR A 122 11.81 28.50 -4.60
CA TYR A 122 12.38 27.20 -4.27
C TYR A 122 12.37 26.30 -5.50
N ARG A 123 13.50 25.65 -5.73
CA ARG A 123 13.67 24.61 -6.74
C ARG A 123 14.39 23.42 -6.09
N PRO A 124 13.86 22.19 -6.18
CA PRO A 124 14.54 21.00 -5.68
C PRO A 124 15.96 20.89 -6.27
N GLN A 125 16.92 20.48 -5.44
CA GLN A 125 18.32 20.30 -5.86
C GLN A 125 18.83 18.94 -5.38
N GLY A 126 19.09 18.03 -6.33
CA GLY A 126 19.53 16.67 -6.01
C GLY A 126 18.44 15.87 -5.29
N PHE A 127 18.84 15.08 -4.29
CA PHE A 127 17.94 14.25 -3.48
C PHE A 127 17.52 14.98 -2.21
N THR A 128 16.24 15.33 -2.09
CA THR A 128 15.69 16.14 -0.98
C THR A 128 14.44 15.49 -0.40
N ARG A 129 14.28 15.57 0.93
CA ARG A 129 13.06 15.17 1.65
C ARG A 129 12.30 16.42 2.10
N VAL A 130 10.98 16.39 1.98
CA VAL A 130 10.11 17.44 2.55
C VAL A 130 10.13 17.32 4.07
N ALA A 131 10.34 18.43 4.77
CA ALA A 131 10.42 18.41 6.23
C ALA A 131 9.07 18.07 6.88
N ASP A 132 9.07 17.26 7.95
CA ASP A 132 7.87 16.81 8.67
C ASP A 132 6.92 17.94 9.04
N LYS A 133 7.45 19.11 9.44
CA LYS A 133 6.64 20.28 9.78
C LYS A 133 5.73 20.73 8.62
N ARG A 134 6.17 20.57 7.37
CA ARG A 134 5.40 20.92 6.17
C ARG A 134 4.36 19.85 5.86
N LEU A 135 4.75 18.57 5.97
CA LEU A 135 3.85 17.45 5.78
C LEU A 135 2.68 17.47 6.79
N ASN A 136 2.97 17.79 8.06
CA ASN A 136 1.95 17.94 9.10
C ASN A 136 0.94 19.07 8.81
N GLN A 137 1.23 20.00 7.90
CA GLN A 137 0.26 21.02 7.47
C GLN A 137 -0.72 20.46 6.43
N LEU A 138 -0.30 19.45 5.67
CA LEU A 138 -1.13 18.74 4.70
C LEU A 138 -2.08 17.75 5.36
N SER A 139 -1.77 17.25 6.56
CA SER A 139 -2.63 16.32 7.31
C SER A 139 -4.00 16.89 7.71
N GLY A 140 -4.27 18.18 7.45
CA GLY A 140 -5.62 18.75 7.54
C GLY A 140 -6.52 18.41 6.34
N GLU A 141 -5.94 17.88 5.25
CA GLU A 141 -6.59 17.44 4.01
C GLU A 141 -6.67 15.91 3.94
N GLU A 142 -7.18 15.27 5.01
CA GLU A 142 -7.34 13.81 5.13
C GLU A 142 -6.04 13.00 5.27
N SER A 143 -5.08 13.15 4.34
CA SER A 143 -3.75 12.55 4.41
C SER A 143 -2.74 13.26 3.50
N VAL A 144 -1.44 12.99 3.69
CA VAL A 144 -0.40 13.54 2.79
C VAL A 144 -0.51 12.91 1.40
N GLU A 145 -0.84 11.62 1.38
CA GLU A 145 -1.02 10.80 0.19
C GLU A 145 -2.14 11.36 -0.67
N THR A 146 -3.30 11.66 -0.08
CA THR A 146 -4.44 12.28 -0.78
C THR A 146 -4.08 13.65 -1.33
N ALA A 147 -3.46 14.52 -0.53
CA ALA A 147 -3.06 15.85 -1.00
C ALA A 147 -2.10 15.80 -2.21
N ILE A 148 -1.16 14.85 -2.23
CA ILE A 148 -0.26 14.65 -3.36
C ILE A 148 -0.97 13.97 -4.54
N ALA A 149 -1.88 13.03 -4.30
CA ALA A 149 -2.67 12.40 -5.35
C ALA A 149 -3.57 13.42 -6.06
N ASP A 150 -4.20 14.33 -5.33
CA ASP A 150 -5.00 15.42 -5.88
C ASP A 150 -4.15 16.43 -6.65
N LEU A 151 -2.95 16.75 -6.15
CA LEU A 151 -2.01 17.63 -6.87
C LEU A 151 -1.53 17.00 -8.18
N THR A 152 -1.27 15.69 -8.17
CA THR A 152 -0.68 14.99 -9.32
C THR A 152 -1.70 14.41 -10.29
N ASP A 153 -2.99 14.41 -9.92
CA ASP A 153 -4.07 13.65 -10.59
C ASP A 153 -3.68 12.19 -10.86
N ALA A 154 -2.90 11.61 -9.94
CA ALA A 154 -2.30 10.30 -10.11
C ALA A 154 -2.10 9.59 -8.76
N GLY A 155 -2.12 8.26 -8.81
CA GLY A 155 -2.08 7.35 -7.66
C GLY A 155 -3.21 7.47 -6.65
N GLU A 156 -3.00 6.82 -5.50
CA GLU A 156 -4.07 6.49 -4.56
C GLU A 156 -4.32 7.59 -3.53
N ARG A 157 -5.59 7.78 -3.16
CA ARG A 157 -5.99 8.64 -2.04
C ARG A 157 -6.20 7.78 -0.80
N VAL A 158 -5.76 8.27 0.33
CA VAL A 158 -5.82 7.56 1.62
C VAL A 158 -6.74 8.33 2.54
N HIS A 159 -7.78 7.65 3.00
CA HIS A 159 -8.83 8.20 3.86
C HIS A 159 -8.77 7.48 5.21
N PRO A 160 -8.15 8.08 6.24
CA PRO A 160 -8.14 7.49 7.58
C PRO A 160 -9.56 7.32 8.11
N VAL A 161 -9.88 6.11 8.59
CA VAL A 161 -11.22 5.81 9.10
C VAL A 161 -11.19 5.82 10.62
N ASP A 162 -11.68 6.91 11.19
CA ASP A 162 -11.90 7.02 12.62
C ASP A 162 -13.30 6.55 13.01
N ASP A 163 -13.34 5.71 14.04
CA ASP A 163 -14.56 5.10 14.57
C ASP A 163 -15.28 6.01 15.60
N GLU A 164 -15.26 7.33 15.38
CA GLU A 164 -15.95 8.29 16.26
C GLU A 164 -17.49 8.26 16.11
N ASP A 165 -18.01 7.53 15.12
CA ASP A 165 -19.44 7.38 14.90
C ASP A 165 -20.05 6.36 15.89
N ASP A 166 -20.97 6.82 16.74
CA ASP A 166 -21.80 6.02 17.67
C ASP A 166 -22.83 5.09 16.96
N GLU A 167 -22.61 4.75 15.69
CA GLU A 167 -23.50 3.88 14.93
C GLU A 167 -23.59 2.49 15.60
N PRO A 168 -24.78 1.91 15.80
CA PRO A 168 -24.89 0.57 16.37
C PRO A 168 -24.29 -0.49 15.43
N ALA A 169 -23.54 -1.46 15.95
CA ALA A 169 -23.03 -2.60 15.17
C ALA A 169 -24.07 -3.34 14.32
N PRO A 170 -25.32 -3.58 14.77
CA PRO A 170 -26.31 -4.22 13.90
C PRO A 170 -26.64 -3.40 12.65
N ASP A 171 -26.52 -2.06 12.69
CA ASP A 171 -26.74 -1.20 11.52
C ASP A 171 -25.59 -1.36 10.51
N LEU A 172 -24.35 -1.39 11.00
CA LEU A 172 -23.16 -1.64 10.18
C LEU A 172 -23.20 -3.04 9.54
N ALA A 173 -23.65 -4.06 10.28
CA ALA A 173 -23.77 -5.42 9.77
C ALA A 173 -24.77 -5.52 8.60
N ASP A 174 -25.94 -4.89 8.74
CA ASP A 174 -26.97 -4.85 7.70
C ASP A 174 -26.45 -4.12 6.44
N GLN A 175 -25.71 -3.02 6.62
CA GLN A 175 -25.08 -2.27 5.53
C GLN A 175 -23.99 -3.08 4.81
N LEU A 176 -23.10 -3.75 5.54
CA LEU A 176 -22.08 -4.64 4.97
C LEU A 176 -22.73 -5.73 4.10
N GLN A 177 -23.76 -6.40 4.61
CA GLN A 177 -24.45 -7.45 3.86
C GLN A 177 -25.10 -6.90 2.59
N ALA A 178 -25.80 -5.77 2.68
CA ALA A 178 -26.45 -5.13 1.55
C ALA A 178 -25.43 -4.71 0.48
N ALA A 179 -24.39 -3.96 0.85
CA ALA A 179 -23.39 -3.44 -0.09
C ALA A 179 -22.57 -4.57 -0.75
N SER A 180 -22.23 -5.62 0.02
CA SER A 180 -21.42 -6.73 -0.51
C SER A 180 -22.10 -7.46 -1.68
N THR A 181 -23.43 -7.49 -1.71
CA THR A 181 -24.23 -8.14 -2.76
C THR A 181 -24.76 -7.18 -3.81
N ASP A 182 -24.47 -5.88 -3.70
CA ASP A 182 -24.78 -4.91 -4.75
C ASP A 182 -23.55 -4.65 -5.63
N GLY A 183 -23.63 -5.11 -6.88
CA GLY A 183 -22.57 -4.90 -7.86
C GLY A 183 -22.37 -3.45 -8.31
N ASN A 184 -23.12 -2.48 -7.76
CA ASN A 184 -22.88 -1.05 -7.97
C ASN A 184 -22.37 -0.33 -6.72
N ALA A 185 -22.29 -1.02 -5.58
CA ALA A 185 -21.90 -0.43 -4.29
C ALA A 185 -20.47 -0.81 -3.89
N HIS A 186 -19.54 -0.95 -4.87
CA HIS A 186 -18.17 -1.37 -4.61
C HIS A 186 -17.46 -0.43 -3.62
N GLU A 187 -17.41 0.87 -3.95
CA GLU A 187 -16.80 1.90 -3.12
C GLU A 187 -17.45 2.02 -1.74
N GLU A 188 -18.78 1.91 -1.68
CA GLU A 188 -19.52 1.90 -0.42
C GLU A 188 -19.15 0.67 0.43
N PHE A 189 -19.01 -0.50 -0.20
CA PHE A 189 -18.61 -1.71 0.49
C PHE A 189 -17.17 -1.62 1.02
N GLU A 190 -16.24 -1.03 0.28
CA GLU A 190 -14.86 -0.79 0.72
C GLU A 190 -14.81 0.10 1.96
N LYS A 191 -15.54 1.22 1.95
CA LYS A 191 -15.68 2.13 3.12
C LYS A 191 -16.25 1.40 4.33
N LEU A 192 -17.29 0.58 4.15
CA LEU A 192 -17.90 -0.19 5.22
C LEU A 192 -16.94 -1.24 5.79
N VAL A 193 -16.11 -1.86 4.95
CA VAL A 193 -15.07 -2.80 5.41
C VAL A 193 -13.98 -2.07 6.20
N ALA A 194 -13.54 -0.90 5.75
CA ALA A 194 -12.58 -0.09 6.50
C ALA A 194 -13.13 0.29 7.88
N LYS A 195 -14.40 0.73 7.93
CA LYS A 195 -15.12 1.02 9.17
C LYS A 195 -15.24 -0.22 10.07
N ALA A 196 -15.53 -1.39 9.50
CA ALA A 196 -15.55 -2.64 10.24
C ALA A 196 -14.20 -2.95 10.92
N PHE A 197 -13.09 -2.79 10.20
CA PHE A 197 -11.76 -3.00 10.80
C PHE A 197 -11.42 -1.94 11.86
N SER A 198 -11.79 -0.68 11.64
CA SER A 198 -11.66 0.37 12.66
C SER A 198 -12.41 -0.01 13.95
N ARG A 199 -13.62 -0.57 13.82
CA ARG A 199 -14.43 -1.07 14.95
C ARG A 199 -13.90 -2.29 15.66
N LEU A 200 -13.15 -3.14 14.95
CA LEU A 200 -12.37 -4.21 15.58
C LEU A 200 -11.21 -3.65 16.42
N GLY A 201 -10.91 -2.35 16.33
CA GLY A 201 -9.87 -1.64 17.07
C GLY A 201 -8.59 -1.44 16.28
N CYS A 202 -8.64 -1.57 14.96
CA CYS A 202 -7.49 -1.41 14.08
C CYS A 202 -7.33 0.04 13.63
N ALA A 203 -6.09 0.46 13.36
CA ALA A 203 -5.86 1.70 12.60
C ALA A 203 -6.02 1.36 11.11
N ALA A 204 -7.21 1.60 10.56
CA ALA A 204 -7.57 1.25 9.19
C ALA A 204 -7.78 2.51 8.34
N ASP A 205 -7.28 2.47 7.11
CA ASP A 205 -7.50 3.51 6.11
C ASP A 205 -8.24 2.90 4.90
N TRP A 206 -9.22 3.63 4.36
CA TRP A 206 -9.81 3.33 3.06
C TRP A 206 -8.95 3.96 1.96
N ILE A 207 -8.74 3.22 0.87
CA ILE A 207 -7.92 3.64 -0.25
C ILE A 207 -8.81 3.88 -1.47
N GLU A 208 -8.89 5.12 -1.94
CA GLU A 208 -9.67 5.48 -3.12
C GLU A 208 -8.80 5.55 -4.38
N GLY A 209 -9.33 5.04 -5.49
CA GLY A 209 -8.77 5.25 -6.83
C GLY A 209 -7.47 4.51 -7.11
N GLY A 210 -7.05 3.63 -6.19
CA GLY A 210 -5.84 2.84 -6.28
C GLY A 210 -6.00 1.49 -7.00
N GLY A 211 -4.97 0.64 -6.86
CA GLY A 211 -4.96 -0.74 -7.39
C GLY A 211 -6.00 -1.64 -6.74
N ASP A 212 -5.77 -2.96 -6.67
CA ASP A 212 -6.72 -3.88 -6.00
C ASP A 212 -6.70 -3.75 -4.44
N THR A 213 -5.88 -2.89 -3.82
CA THR A 213 -5.90 -2.69 -2.35
C THR A 213 -6.91 -1.61 -1.97
N ASP A 214 -7.99 -2.03 -1.33
CA ASP A 214 -9.10 -1.14 -1.00
C ASP A 214 -9.03 -0.63 0.45
N VAL A 215 -8.44 -1.41 1.36
CA VAL A 215 -8.29 -1.05 2.77
C VAL A 215 -6.90 -1.45 3.27
N GLU A 216 -6.27 -0.60 4.07
CA GLU A 216 -4.98 -0.86 4.68
C GLU A 216 -5.07 -0.75 6.20
N ILE A 217 -4.63 -1.79 6.90
CA ILE A 217 -4.53 -1.83 8.35
C ILE A 217 -3.07 -1.57 8.71
N ARG A 218 -2.79 -0.51 9.46
CA ARG A 218 -1.43 -0.14 9.90
C ARG A 218 -1.06 -0.64 11.29
N SER A 219 -2.07 -0.96 12.10
CA SER A 219 -1.90 -1.43 13.47
C SER A 219 -3.11 -2.30 13.88
N PRO A 220 -2.90 -3.40 14.62
CA PRO A 220 -1.64 -3.81 15.28
C PRO A 220 -0.60 -4.51 14.38
N GLU A 221 -1.02 -5.02 13.22
CA GLU A 221 -0.16 -5.63 12.20
C GLU A 221 -0.38 -4.89 10.88
N HIS A 222 0.62 -4.86 9.99
CA HIS A 222 0.50 -4.22 8.68
C HIS A 222 -0.15 -5.18 7.68
N VAL A 223 -1.41 -4.94 7.32
CA VAL A 223 -2.20 -5.85 6.49
C VAL A 223 -2.89 -5.08 5.36
N VAL A 224 -2.80 -5.59 4.15
CA VAL A 224 -3.63 -5.12 3.03
C VAL A 224 -4.92 -5.93 2.95
N VAL A 225 -6.01 -5.26 2.65
CA VAL A 225 -7.33 -5.85 2.54
C VAL A 225 -7.92 -5.52 1.17
N GLU A 226 -8.31 -6.56 0.44
CA GLU A 226 -8.97 -6.47 -0.86
C GLU A 226 -10.43 -6.89 -0.74
N VAL A 227 -11.33 -6.06 -1.24
CA VAL A 227 -12.77 -6.13 -1.04
C VAL A 227 -13.44 -6.47 -2.37
N LYS A 228 -14.23 -7.54 -2.39
CA LYS A 228 -14.88 -8.02 -3.61
C LYS A 228 -16.39 -8.14 -3.42
N ALA A 229 -17.13 -7.12 -3.85
CA ALA A 229 -18.59 -7.19 -3.99
C ALA A 229 -18.99 -8.16 -5.11
N ARG A 230 -20.09 -8.91 -4.92
CA ARG A 230 -20.57 -9.92 -5.88
C ARG A 230 -22.10 -10.03 -5.85
N GLY A 231 -22.75 -9.63 -6.95
CA GLY A 231 -24.22 -9.71 -7.09
C GLY A 231 -24.83 -11.12 -7.02
N ASN A 232 -24.02 -12.16 -7.22
CA ASN A 232 -24.42 -13.56 -7.02
C ASN A 232 -24.09 -14.08 -5.60
N GLY A 233 -23.62 -13.22 -4.71
CA GLY A 233 -23.26 -13.52 -3.32
C GLY A 233 -21.99 -14.34 -3.16
N ARG A 234 -21.15 -14.52 -4.19
CA ARG A 234 -19.94 -15.34 -4.05
C ARG A 234 -18.83 -15.07 -5.07
N VAL A 235 -17.60 -15.05 -4.56
CA VAL A 235 -16.37 -15.01 -5.38
C VAL A 235 -16.04 -16.42 -5.88
N ASN A 236 -15.92 -16.58 -7.20
CA ASN A 236 -15.67 -17.88 -7.85
C ASN A 236 -14.20 -18.10 -8.24
N SER A 237 -13.43 -17.02 -8.35
CA SER A 237 -12.01 -17.02 -8.67
C SER A 237 -11.37 -15.78 -8.04
N LEU A 238 -10.12 -15.92 -7.62
CA LEU A 238 -9.28 -14.87 -7.05
C LEU A 238 -7.96 -14.82 -7.82
N GLU A 239 -7.50 -13.62 -8.18
CA GLU A 239 -6.21 -13.39 -8.82
C GLU A 239 -5.15 -13.20 -7.73
N VAL A 240 -4.74 -14.30 -7.11
CA VAL A 240 -3.77 -14.34 -6.01
C VAL A 240 -2.47 -13.59 -6.32
N THR A 241 -2.02 -13.63 -7.57
CA THR A 241 -0.81 -12.95 -8.01
C THR A 241 -0.91 -11.43 -7.86
N ASN A 242 -2.08 -10.83 -8.08
CA ASN A 242 -2.27 -9.40 -7.92
C ASN A 242 -2.32 -9.04 -6.43
N VAL A 243 -3.05 -9.83 -5.63
CA VAL A 243 -3.11 -9.68 -4.16
C VAL A 243 -1.69 -9.69 -3.58
N ASP A 244 -0.87 -10.65 -3.99
CA ASP A 244 0.51 -10.81 -3.52
C ASP A 244 1.43 -9.69 -4.06
N LYS A 245 1.23 -9.23 -5.30
CA LYS A 245 1.88 -8.02 -5.83
C LYS A 245 1.61 -6.83 -4.93
N HIS A 246 0.36 -6.52 -4.62
CA HIS A 246 0.00 -5.34 -3.84
C HIS A 246 0.47 -5.42 -2.39
N ARG A 247 0.32 -6.59 -1.75
CA ARG A 247 0.90 -6.85 -0.42
C ARG A 247 2.40 -6.55 -0.40
N ARG A 248 3.14 -7.02 -1.41
CA ARG A 248 4.57 -6.77 -1.53
C ARG A 248 4.89 -5.31 -1.90
N GLN A 249 4.09 -4.62 -2.70
CA GLN A 249 4.30 -3.20 -2.99
C GLN A 249 4.19 -2.37 -1.71
N ARG A 250 3.12 -2.60 -0.93
CA ARG A 250 2.90 -1.93 0.35
C ARG A 250 3.78 -2.42 1.48
N GLY A 251 4.44 -3.56 1.31
CA GLY A 251 5.26 -4.15 2.36
C GLY A 251 4.47 -4.66 3.55
N ALA A 252 3.20 -4.98 3.34
CA ALA A 252 2.35 -5.56 4.36
C ALA A 252 2.80 -6.99 4.70
N ASP A 253 2.63 -7.34 5.97
CA ASP A 253 2.95 -8.64 6.54
C ASP A 253 2.00 -9.72 6.01
N HIS A 254 0.73 -9.35 5.77
CA HIS A 254 -0.32 -10.28 5.32
C HIS A 254 -1.32 -9.63 4.37
N ALA A 255 -2.11 -10.46 3.68
CA ALA A 255 -3.23 -10.03 2.85
C ALA A 255 -4.54 -10.72 3.25
N ILE A 256 -5.62 -9.95 3.31
CA ILE A 256 -6.98 -10.44 3.58
C ILE A 256 -7.88 -10.10 2.40
N VAL A 257 -8.72 -11.04 1.98
CA VAL A 257 -9.77 -10.80 1.00
C VAL A 257 -11.14 -10.89 1.67
N VAL A 258 -11.93 -9.82 1.57
CA VAL A 258 -13.28 -9.73 2.12
C VAL A 258 -14.31 -9.81 0.99
N ALA A 259 -15.32 -10.66 1.13
CA ALA A 259 -16.38 -10.80 0.13
C ALA A 259 -17.68 -11.32 0.76
N PRO A 260 -18.84 -11.27 0.07
CA PRO A 260 -20.07 -11.89 0.58
C PRO A 260 -19.90 -13.37 0.93
N GLY A 261 -19.01 -14.05 0.20
CA GLY A 261 -18.66 -15.44 0.42
C GLY A 261 -17.75 -15.98 -0.68
N PHE A 262 -17.24 -17.19 -0.50
CA PHE A 262 -16.26 -17.80 -1.40
C PHE A 262 -16.73 -19.16 -1.92
N ALA A 263 -16.38 -19.47 -3.17
CA ALA A 263 -16.54 -20.82 -3.68
C ALA A 263 -15.54 -21.78 -3.01
N PRO A 264 -15.87 -23.07 -2.82
CA PRO A 264 -14.98 -24.04 -2.17
C PRO A 264 -13.57 -24.07 -2.75
N LYS A 265 -13.45 -23.97 -4.09
CA LYS A 265 -12.14 -23.89 -4.76
C LYS A 265 -11.30 -22.70 -4.32
N VAL A 266 -11.91 -21.56 -4.03
CA VAL A 266 -11.19 -20.35 -3.57
C VAL A 266 -10.73 -20.55 -2.12
N ILE A 267 -11.56 -21.17 -1.30
CA ILE A 267 -11.22 -21.56 0.09
C ILE A 267 -10.02 -22.52 0.10
N ASP A 268 -10.08 -23.60 -0.68
CA ASP A 268 -8.99 -24.58 -0.78
C ASP A 268 -7.68 -23.93 -1.27
N ASN A 269 -7.78 -22.98 -2.20
CA ASN A 269 -6.63 -22.25 -2.70
C ASN A 269 -6.03 -21.32 -1.63
N ALA A 270 -6.87 -20.66 -0.82
CA ALA A 270 -6.42 -19.72 0.21
C ALA A 270 -5.42 -20.36 1.19
N GLU A 271 -5.60 -21.65 1.52
CA GLU A 271 -4.67 -22.40 2.38
C GLU A 271 -3.25 -22.49 1.81
N THR A 272 -3.13 -22.42 0.49
CA THR A 272 -1.86 -22.58 -0.24
C THR A 272 -1.24 -21.26 -0.70
N THR A 273 -1.92 -20.12 -0.50
CA THR A 273 -1.58 -18.85 -1.14
C THR A 273 -1.22 -17.74 -0.15
N GLU A 274 -0.82 -18.10 1.07
CA GLU A 274 -0.34 -17.16 2.11
C GLU A 274 -1.27 -15.96 2.39
N LEU A 275 -2.56 -16.08 2.10
CA LEU A 275 -3.57 -15.04 2.31
C LEU A 275 -4.74 -15.58 3.13
N THR A 276 -5.56 -14.68 3.65
CA THR A 276 -6.81 -15.03 4.34
C THR A 276 -8.01 -14.63 3.51
N THR A 277 -9.03 -15.49 3.42
CA THR A 277 -10.34 -15.09 2.89
C THR A 277 -11.35 -15.07 4.03
N ILE A 278 -12.12 -14.00 4.17
CA ILE A 278 -13.16 -13.87 5.20
C ILE A 278 -14.49 -13.45 4.58
N ALA A 279 -15.55 -14.19 4.86
CA ALA A 279 -16.88 -13.81 4.38
C ALA A 279 -17.46 -12.67 5.23
N VAL A 280 -18.39 -11.90 4.67
CA VAL A 280 -19.07 -10.82 5.40
C VAL A 280 -19.76 -11.34 6.66
N ASP A 281 -20.37 -12.52 6.60
CA ASP A 281 -21.03 -13.13 7.77
C ASP A 281 -20.02 -13.37 8.92
N ASP A 282 -18.82 -13.88 8.60
CA ASP A 282 -17.75 -14.12 9.58
C ASP A 282 -17.17 -12.80 10.14
N LEU A 283 -17.07 -11.76 9.30
CA LEU A 283 -16.63 -10.43 9.73
C LEU A 283 -17.65 -9.79 10.69
N VAL A 284 -18.95 -9.90 10.40
CA VAL A 284 -20.03 -9.46 11.28
C VAL A 284 -19.99 -10.21 12.61
N GLU A 285 -19.70 -11.50 12.57
CA GLU A 285 -19.50 -12.33 13.75
C GLU A 285 -18.31 -11.89 14.62
N LEU A 286 -17.22 -11.42 14.02
CA LEU A 286 -16.10 -10.81 14.75
C LEU A 286 -16.48 -9.49 15.41
N LEU A 287 -17.22 -8.62 14.69
CA LEU A 287 -17.72 -7.35 15.23
C LEU A 287 -18.60 -7.57 16.46
N ASN A 288 -19.53 -8.53 16.39
CA ASN A 288 -20.40 -8.85 17.51
C ASN A 288 -19.61 -9.35 18.74
N ARG A 289 -18.58 -10.18 18.54
CA ARG A 289 -17.72 -10.64 19.64
C ARG A 289 -16.88 -9.52 20.24
N ARG A 290 -16.38 -8.59 19.42
CA ARG A 290 -15.68 -7.40 19.89
C ARG A 290 -16.59 -6.55 20.79
N ASP A 291 -17.83 -6.32 20.37
CA ASP A 291 -18.80 -5.53 21.13
C ASP A 291 -19.25 -6.24 22.43
N GLU A 292 -19.42 -7.56 22.40
CA GLU A 292 -19.89 -8.33 23.56
C GLU A 292 -18.79 -8.59 24.60
N TYR A 293 -17.57 -8.91 24.14
CA TYR A 293 -16.49 -9.43 25.00
C TYR A 293 -15.25 -8.54 25.07
N ALA A 294 -15.21 -7.42 24.34
CA ALA A 294 -14.07 -6.50 24.28
C ALA A 294 -12.73 -7.17 23.91
N VAL A 295 -12.77 -8.17 23.04
CA VAL A 295 -11.57 -8.92 22.58
C VAL A 295 -10.56 -7.97 21.96
N PRO A 296 -9.29 -7.92 22.41
CA PRO A 296 -8.29 -6.98 21.88
C PRO A 296 -8.05 -7.15 20.36
N PRO A 297 -7.76 -6.05 19.64
CA PRO A 297 -7.48 -6.12 18.20
C PRO A 297 -6.30 -7.04 17.87
N GLU A 298 -5.32 -7.17 18.76
CA GLU A 298 -4.15 -8.03 18.58
C GLU A 298 -4.55 -9.52 18.49
N GLU A 299 -5.50 -9.97 19.31
CA GLU A 299 -5.97 -11.36 19.30
C GLU A 299 -6.81 -11.66 18.05
N ILE A 300 -7.60 -10.68 17.61
CA ILE A 300 -8.39 -10.80 16.37
C ILE A 300 -7.46 -10.87 15.16
N LEU A 301 -6.47 -9.98 15.08
CA LEU A 301 -5.51 -9.95 13.97
C LEU A 301 -4.65 -11.21 13.92
N ALA A 302 -4.20 -11.73 15.07
CA ALA A 302 -3.43 -12.98 15.13
C ALA A 302 -4.18 -14.21 14.58
N LEU A 303 -5.52 -14.17 14.47
CA LEU A 303 -6.32 -15.18 13.79
C LEU A 303 -6.57 -14.85 12.32
N LEU A 304 -6.73 -13.57 12.00
CA LEU A 304 -6.94 -13.07 10.63
C LEU A 304 -5.67 -13.16 9.78
N THR A 305 -4.48 -13.13 10.36
CA THR A 305 -3.21 -13.23 9.63
C THR A 305 -2.71 -14.67 9.46
N ARG A 306 -3.53 -15.67 9.80
CA ARG A 306 -3.27 -17.08 9.48
C ARG A 306 -3.77 -17.39 8.07
N SER A 307 -2.90 -17.89 7.19
CA SER A 307 -3.29 -18.25 5.83
C SER A 307 -4.44 -19.26 5.78
N GLY A 308 -5.29 -19.18 4.76
CA GLY A 308 -6.49 -20.01 4.62
C GLY A 308 -7.79 -19.26 4.89
N ALA A 309 -8.92 -19.93 4.67
CA ALA A 309 -10.21 -19.31 4.96
C ALA A 309 -10.40 -19.10 6.47
N PHE A 310 -10.93 -17.94 6.83
CA PHE A 310 -11.43 -17.67 8.16
C PHE A 310 -12.85 -18.24 8.26
N GLN A 311 -13.05 -19.21 9.16
CA GLN A 311 -14.32 -19.92 9.32
C GLN A 311 -14.60 -20.19 10.82
N ASP A 312 -15.71 -20.87 11.09
CA ASP A 312 -16.19 -21.27 12.43
C ASP A 312 -15.08 -21.83 13.34
N ASP A 313 -14.14 -22.62 12.80
CA ASP A 313 -13.05 -23.21 13.58
C ASP A 313 -12.13 -22.15 14.20
N ARG A 314 -11.89 -21.02 13.51
CA ARG A 314 -11.12 -19.90 14.05
C ARG A 314 -11.95 -19.04 15.01
N LEU A 315 -13.24 -18.90 14.75
CA LEU A 315 -14.16 -18.24 15.67
C LEU A 315 -14.26 -18.99 17.00
N ASP A 316 -14.27 -20.32 16.96
CA ASP A 316 -14.22 -21.17 18.15
C ASP A 316 -12.93 -20.99 18.94
N LEU A 317 -11.78 -20.82 18.27
CA LEU A 317 -10.51 -20.48 18.94
C LEU A 317 -10.60 -19.13 19.67
N LEU A 318 -11.25 -18.13 19.08
CA LEU A 318 -11.45 -16.83 19.74
C LEU A 318 -12.31 -16.97 21.01
N ASN A 319 -13.32 -17.85 20.99
CA ASN A 319 -14.17 -18.13 22.15
C ASN A 319 -13.39 -18.79 23.30
N GLU A 320 -12.27 -19.47 23.05
CA GLU A 320 -11.42 -20.03 24.12
C GLU A 320 -10.65 -18.95 24.91
N TYR A 321 -10.51 -17.73 24.35
CA TYR A 321 -9.84 -16.59 24.99
C TYR A 321 -10.78 -15.70 25.82
N ILE A 322 -12.10 -15.91 25.71
CA ILE A 322 -13.18 -15.15 26.36
C ILE A 322 -13.69 -15.88 27.60
#